data_AF-A0A957L0A0-F1
#
_entry.id   AF-A0A957L0A0-F1
#
_cell.length_a   1.000
_cell.length_b   1.000
_cell.length_c   1.000
_cell.angle_alpha   90.00
_cell.angle_beta   90.00
_cell.angle_gamma   90.00
#
_symmetry.space_group_name_H-M   'P 1'
#
loop_
_entity.id
_entity.type
_entity.pdbx_description
1 polymer ?
#
loop_
_entity_poly.entity_id
_entity_poly.type
_entity_poly.pdbx_seq_one_letter_code
_entity_poly.pdbx_strand_id
1 'polypeptide(L)'
;ATVMVHHRDVGGMWPNNNAWNEEIWQEGLRLAPIKLMVGGRMSEPLLALILNNTRSPYHMRGDLMAQLSACQVGVAGMQKLAAKYGLTQLRAVAEALMNYSERR
;
A
#
# COMPACT_ATOMS: atom_id res chain seq x y z
N ALA A 1 -1.95 -0.96 -9.79
CA ALA A 1 -2.86 -0.33 -8.83
C ALA A 1 -2.11 -0.15 -7.53
N THR A 2 -2.23 1.02 -6.91
CA THR A 2 -1.49 1.38 -5.69
C THR A 2 -2.48 2.03 -4.72
N VAL A 3 -2.34 1.72 -3.44
CA VAL A 3 -3.16 2.30 -2.36
C VAL A 3 -2.23 2.70 -1.23
N MET A 4 -2.42 3.89 -0.69
CA MET A 4 -1.69 4.40 0.46
C MET A 4 -2.68 4.78 1.55
N VAL A 5 -2.36 4.41 2.79
CA VAL A 5 -3.12 4.78 3.98
C VAL A 5 -2.13 5.11 5.08
N HIS A 6 -2.53 6.02 5.97
CA HIS A 6 -1.78 6.27 7.19
C HIS A 6 -2.20 5.24 8.24
N HIS A 7 -1.27 4.40 8.68
CA HIS A 7 -1.51 3.51 9.80
C HIS A 7 -1.35 4.26 11.12
N ARG A 8 -2.22 3.98 12.10
CA ARG A 8 -2.23 4.70 13.38
C ARG A 8 -0.91 4.54 14.16
N ASP A 9 -0.35 3.35 14.18
CA ASP A 9 0.83 3.01 15.00
C ASP A 9 1.66 1.92 14.32
N VAL A 10 2.97 2.18 14.20
CA VAL A 10 3.95 1.28 13.58
C VAL A 10 5.04 0.85 14.56
N GLY A 11 4.79 0.99 15.87
CA GLY A 11 5.72 0.53 16.91
C GLY A 11 6.85 1.50 17.25
N GLY A 12 6.74 2.78 16.90
CA GLY A 12 7.68 3.81 17.31
C GLY A 12 7.72 4.03 18.83
N MET A 13 8.71 4.76 19.30
CA MET A 13 8.95 5.08 20.72
C MET A 13 7.70 5.65 21.38
N TRP A 14 7.02 6.56 20.69
CA TRP A 14 5.76 7.15 21.14
C TRP A 14 4.56 6.52 20.43
N PRO A 15 3.41 6.40 21.11
CA PRO A 15 2.18 5.91 20.50
C PRO A 15 1.62 6.90 19.47
N ASN A 16 0.84 6.39 18.52
CA ASN A 16 0.06 7.17 17.54
C ASN A 16 0.89 8.06 16.60
N ASN A 17 2.10 7.63 16.25
CA ASN A 17 2.99 8.36 15.33
C ASN A 17 3.38 9.78 15.84
N ASN A 18 3.36 10.00 17.16
CA ASN A 18 3.80 11.26 17.77
C ASN A 18 5.34 11.33 17.73
N ALA A 19 5.88 12.34 17.07
CA ALA A 19 7.31 12.39 16.76
C ALA A 19 8.07 13.37 17.66
N TRP A 20 8.43 12.91 18.86
CA TRP A 20 9.54 13.50 19.64
C TRP A 20 10.71 12.53 19.62
N ASN A 21 11.12 12.15 18.40
CA ASN A 21 12.20 11.22 18.15
C ASN A 21 13.45 12.00 17.73
N GLU A 22 14.60 11.59 18.24
CA GLU A 22 15.92 12.14 17.91
C GLU A 22 16.60 11.35 16.81
N GLU A 23 16.32 10.04 16.72
CA GLU A 23 16.89 9.14 15.73
C GLU A 23 15.82 8.28 15.04
N ILE A 24 16.11 7.91 13.80
CA ILE A 24 15.21 7.11 12.96
C ILE A 24 14.88 5.72 13.53
N TRP A 25 15.70 5.20 14.45
CA TRP A 25 15.46 3.92 15.12
C TRP A 25 14.30 3.97 16.13
N GLN A 26 13.86 5.18 16.51
CA GLN A 26 12.73 5.42 17.39
C GLN A 26 11.40 5.52 16.60
N GLU A 27 11.43 5.46 15.27
CA GLU A 27 10.24 5.63 14.41
C GLU A 27 9.44 4.33 14.18
N GLY A 28 9.93 3.19 14.70
CA GLY A 28 9.25 1.91 14.60
C GLY A 28 9.63 1.12 13.35
N LEU A 29 8.67 0.36 12.80
CA LEU A 29 8.91 -0.54 11.67
C LEU A 29 9.35 0.21 10.41
N ARG A 30 10.51 -0.19 9.88
CA ARG A 30 11.03 0.25 8.59
C ARG A 30 11.24 -0.97 7.71
N LEU A 31 10.33 -1.16 6.76
CA LEU A 31 10.35 -2.30 5.85
C LEU A 31 10.88 -1.87 4.49
N ALA A 32 11.83 -2.64 3.95
CA ALA A 32 12.16 -2.54 2.54
C ALA A 32 10.94 -2.93 1.67
N PRO A 33 10.92 -2.60 0.37
CA PRO A 33 9.90 -3.11 -0.55
C PRO A 33 9.92 -4.64 -0.62
N ILE A 34 9.05 -5.29 0.15
CA ILE A 34 8.94 -6.74 0.28
C ILE A 34 7.50 -7.19 0.00
N LYS A 35 7.36 -8.39 -0.55
CA LYS A 35 6.04 -8.93 -0.92
C LYS A 35 5.33 -9.48 0.32
N LEU A 36 4.23 -8.84 0.71
CA LEU A 36 3.33 -9.36 1.75
C LEU A 36 2.52 -10.57 1.27
N MET A 37 2.23 -10.66 -0.04
CA MET A 37 1.46 -11.74 -0.65
C MET A 37 2.08 -12.15 -1.99
N VAL A 38 2.17 -13.46 -2.25
CA VAL A 38 2.69 -14.03 -3.50
C VAL A 38 1.75 -15.09 -4.03
N GLY A 39 1.26 -14.93 -5.27
CA GLY A 39 0.33 -15.88 -5.88
C GLY A 39 -0.97 -16.06 -5.07
N GLY A 40 -1.47 -14.99 -4.47
CA GLY A 40 -2.66 -15.02 -3.61
C GLY A 40 -2.45 -15.59 -2.21
N ARG A 41 -1.23 -16.02 -1.85
CA ARG A 41 -0.90 -16.55 -0.52
C ARG A 41 -0.21 -15.50 0.33
N MET A 42 -0.77 -15.25 1.52
CA MET A 42 -0.22 -14.34 2.51
C MET A 42 1.08 -14.90 3.10
N SER A 43 2.07 -14.04 3.30
CA SER A 43 3.24 -14.37 4.12
C SER A 43 2.86 -14.20 5.60
N GLU A 44 2.36 -15.27 6.23
CA GLU A 44 2.01 -15.25 7.66
C GLU A 44 3.17 -14.82 8.57
N PRO A 45 4.44 -15.21 8.33
CA PRO A 45 5.56 -14.74 9.14
C PRO A 45 5.78 -13.22 9.05
N LEU A 46 5.65 -12.65 7.85
CA LEU A 46 5.79 -11.21 7.67
C LEU A 46 4.60 -10.45 8.28
N LEU A 47 3.39 -10.98 8.10
CA LEU A 47 2.21 -10.40 8.72
C LEU A 47 2.33 -10.42 10.25
N ALA A 48 2.78 -11.54 10.83
CA ALA A 48 3.03 -11.64 12.27
C ALA A 48 4.10 -10.64 12.74
N LEU A 49 5.19 -10.47 11.99
CA LEU A 49 6.22 -9.47 12.28
C LEU A 49 5.62 -8.06 12.32
N ILE A 50 4.78 -7.71 11.35
CA ILE A 50 4.14 -6.39 11.31
C ILE A 50 3.21 -6.20 12.52
N LEU A 51 2.34 -7.17 12.77
CA LEU A 51 1.34 -7.10 13.84
C LEU A 51 1.95 -7.11 15.24
N ASN A 52 3.11 -7.75 15.42
CA ASN A 52 3.81 -7.78 16.71
C ASN A 52 4.52 -6.46 17.05
N ASN A 53 4.69 -5.56 16.07
CA ASN A 53 5.34 -4.26 16.27
C ASN A 53 4.33 -3.12 16.16
N THR A 54 3.09 -3.33 16.61
CA THR A 54 2.09 -2.26 16.72
C THR A 54 1.28 -2.43 17.98
N ARG A 55 0.89 -1.30 18.57
CA ARG A 55 -0.03 -1.24 19.72
C ARG A 55 -1.49 -1.49 19.31
N SER A 56 -1.78 -1.56 18.01
CA SER A 56 -3.13 -1.71 17.46
C SER A 56 -3.21 -2.81 16.38
N PRO A 57 -2.89 -4.08 16.70
CA PRO A 57 -2.79 -5.16 15.71
C PRO A 57 -4.10 -5.45 14.97
N TYR A 58 -5.25 -5.30 15.65
CA TYR A 58 -6.56 -5.47 15.00
C TYR A 58 -6.78 -4.46 13.87
N HIS A 59 -6.51 -3.17 14.14
CA HIS A 59 -6.64 -2.11 13.15
C HIS A 59 -5.59 -2.25 12.03
N MET A 60 -4.33 -2.51 12.39
CA MET A 60 -3.25 -2.74 11.42
C MET A 60 -3.59 -3.87 10.44
N ARG A 61 -4.09 -5.02 10.95
CA ARG A 61 -4.54 -6.11 10.08
C ARG A 61 -5.68 -5.67 9.18
N GLY A 62 -6.67 -4.97 9.72
CA GLY A 62 -7.80 -4.43 8.95
C GLY A 62 -7.34 -3.54 7.79
N ASP A 63 -6.46 -2.57 8.07
CA ASP A 63 -5.91 -1.66 7.07
C ASP A 63 -5.16 -2.41 5.96
N LEU A 64 -4.29 -3.37 6.31
CA LEU A 64 -3.54 -4.17 5.33
C LEU A 64 -4.49 -4.96 4.41
N MET A 65 -5.54 -5.57 4.97
CA MET A 65 -6.53 -6.30 4.17
C MET A 65 -7.35 -5.36 3.28
N ALA A 66 -7.69 -4.17 3.77
CA ALA A 66 -8.38 -3.14 3.00
C ALA A 66 -7.52 -2.65 1.83
N GLN A 67 -6.23 -2.39 2.06
CA GLN A 67 -5.28 -2.01 1.01
C GLN A 67 -5.14 -3.09 -0.07
N LEU A 68 -5.00 -4.36 0.33
CA LEU A 68 -4.95 -5.48 -0.61
C LEU A 68 -6.23 -5.58 -1.45
N SER A 69 -7.40 -5.49 -0.81
CA SER A 69 -8.70 -5.55 -1.47
C SER A 69 -8.90 -4.38 -2.44
N ALA A 70 -8.54 -3.16 -2.03
CA ALA A 70 -8.63 -1.98 -2.89
C ALA A 70 -7.70 -2.07 -4.11
N CYS A 71 -6.48 -2.60 -3.94
CA CYS A 71 -5.59 -2.91 -5.06
C CYS A 71 -6.21 -3.93 -6.03
N GLN A 72 -6.85 -4.99 -5.52
CA GLN A 72 -7.53 -5.99 -6.35
C GLN A 72 -8.68 -5.39 -7.14
N VAL A 73 -9.52 -4.54 -6.52
CA VAL A 73 -10.58 -3.80 -7.20
C VAL A 73 -10.02 -2.90 -8.30
N GLY A 74 -8.93 -2.18 -8.03
CA GLY A 74 -8.26 -1.34 -9.03
C GLY A 74 -7.74 -2.14 -10.22
N VAL A 75 -7.14 -3.31 -9.97
CA VAL A 75 -6.69 -4.22 -11.05
C VAL A 75 -7.88 -4.72 -11.87
N ALA A 76 -8.95 -5.17 -11.23
CA ALA A 76 -10.16 -5.63 -11.93
C ALA A 76 -10.79 -4.52 -12.78
N GLY A 77 -10.81 -3.28 -12.28
CA GLY A 77 -11.25 -2.10 -13.04
C GLY A 77 -10.42 -1.88 -14.30
N MET A 78 -9.08 -1.91 -14.17
CA MET A 78 -8.17 -1.77 -15.31
C MET A 78 -8.31 -2.90 -16.33
N GLN A 79 -8.52 -4.15 -15.87
CA GLN A 79 -8.77 -5.28 -16.76
C GLN A 79 -10.08 -5.13 -17.54
N LYS A 80 -11.15 -4.65 -16.91
CA LYS A 80 -12.42 -4.34 -17.60
C LYS A 80 -12.24 -3.26 -18.67
N LEU A 81 -11.49 -2.21 -18.36
CA LEU A 81 -11.16 -1.16 -19.34
C LEU A 81 -10.34 -1.72 -20.50
N ALA A 82 -9.36 -2.59 -20.22
CA ALA A 82 -8.52 -3.20 -21.24
C ALA A 82 -9.32 -4.13 -22.16
N ALA A 83 -10.25 -4.89 -21.61
CA ALA A 83 -11.16 -5.75 -22.38
C ALA A 83 -12.08 -4.92 -23.29
N LYS A 84 -12.54 -3.74 -22.84
CA LYS A 84 -13.46 -2.88 -23.58
C LYS A 84 -12.79 -2.05 -24.68
N TYR A 85 -11.63 -1.45 -24.38
CA TYR A 85 -11.00 -0.45 -25.25
C TYR A 85 -9.70 -0.94 -25.92
N GLY A 86 -9.19 -2.10 -25.51
CA GLY A 86 -7.91 -2.60 -25.98
C GLY A 86 -6.71 -1.91 -25.32
N LEU A 87 -5.57 -2.59 -25.32
CA LEU A 87 -4.37 -2.12 -24.63
C LEU A 87 -3.71 -0.91 -25.31
N THR A 88 -3.76 -0.84 -26.64
CA THR A 88 -3.19 0.27 -27.42
C THR A 88 -3.83 1.60 -27.04
N GLN A 89 -5.17 1.65 -27.02
CA GLN A 89 -5.90 2.87 -26.68
C GLN A 89 -5.66 3.29 -25.23
N LEU A 90 -5.64 2.34 -24.29
CA LEU A 90 -5.38 2.67 -22.89
C LEU A 90 -4.00 3.26 -22.66
N ARG A 91 -2.97 2.73 -23.34
CA ARG A 91 -1.60 3.27 -23.24
C ARG A 91 -1.53 4.69 -23.79
N ALA A 92 -2.13 4.94 -24.96
CA ALA A 92 -2.17 6.26 -25.57
C ALA A 92 -2.87 7.29 -24.65
N VAL A 93 -3.97 6.91 -24.00
CA VAL A 93 -4.66 7.78 -23.04
C VAL A 93 -3.82 8.04 -21.80
N ALA A 94 -3.16 7.01 -21.25
CA ALA A 94 -2.28 7.18 -20.09
C ALA A 94 -1.13 8.17 -20.38
N GLU A 95 -0.49 8.05 -21.53
CA GLU A 95 0.56 8.97 -21.98
C GLU A 95 0.01 10.38 -22.18
N ALA A 96 -1.15 10.53 -22.82
CA ALA A 96 -1.79 11.83 -22.99
C ALA A 96 -2.12 12.52 -21.65
N LEU A 97 -2.52 11.76 -20.62
CA LEU A 97 -2.77 12.28 -19.27
C LEU A 97 -1.49 12.78 -18.60
N MET A 98 -0.39 12.03 -18.69
CA MET A 98 0.92 12.45 -18.14
C MET A 98 1.42 13.73 -18.84
N ASN A 99 1.40 13.73 -20.18
CA ASN A 99 1.80 14.90 -20.97
C ASN A 99 0.94 16.13 -20.68
N TYR A 100 -0.35 15.94 -20.37
CA TYR A 100 -1.23 17.03 -19.98
C TYR A 100 -0.84 17.63 -18.62
N SER A 101 -0.50 16.80 -17.64
CA SER A 101 -0.03 17.28 -16.33
C SER A 101 1.30 18.02 -16.39
N GLU A 102 2.21 17.66 -17.29
CA GLU A 102 3.53 18.31 -17.43
C GLU A 102 3.46 19.69 -18.10
N ARG A 103 2.41 19.96 -18.90
CA ARG A 103 2.22 21.25 -19.57
C ARG A 103 1.66 22.34 -18.67
N ARG A 104 1.29 22.02 -17.43
CA ARG A 104 0.71 22.94 -16.45
C ARG A 104 1.57 22.99 -15.19
#